data_AF-A0A947KYR6-F1
#
_entry.id   AF-A0A947KYR6-F1
#
_cell.length_a   1.000
_cell.length_b   1.000
_cell.length_c   1.000
_cell.angle_alpha   90.00
_cell.angle_beta   90.00
_cell.angle_gamma   90.00
#
_symmetry.space_group_name_H-M   'P 1'
#
loop_
_entity.id
_entity.type
_entity.pdbx_description
1 polymer ?
#
loop_
_entity_poly.entity_id
_entity_poly.type
_entity_poly.pdbx_seq_one_letter_code
_entity_poly.pdbx_strand_id
1 'polypeptide(L)'
;MNVNFENLELIPALVEQNRILLEKLNKLLPPITTKKEVANFLGKSQSTVNRYIQLRYLIEGKHFYRKNGKILVFIEDAITEFRNQLNKGLV
;
A
#
# COMPACT_ATOMS: atom_id res chain seq x y z
N MET A 1 28.04 -40.30 4.36
CA MET A 1 27.93 -39.42 3.18
C MET A 1 27.38 -38.09 3.68
N ASN A 2 28.22 -37.05 3.77
CA ASN A 2 27.76 -35.72 4.19
C ASN A 2 27.04 -35.09 3.00
N VAL A 3 25.71 -35.07 3.06
CA VAL A 3 24.90 -34.36 2.07
C VAL A 3 24.92 -32.91 2.48
N ASN A 4 25.76 -32.10 1.81
CA ASN A 4 25.78 -30.67 2.02
C ASN A 4 24.59 -30.05 1.27
N PHE A 5 23.68 -29.40 1.99
CA PHE A 5 22.52 -28.77 1.38
C PHE A 5 22.80 -27.27 1.21
N GLU A 6 23.71 -26.95 0.30
CA GLU A 6 24.10 -25.56 -0.01
C GLU A 6 22.89 -24.67 -0.30
N ASN A 7 21.84 -25.22 -0.93
CA ASN A 7 20.59 -24.52 -1.18
C ASN A 7 19.79 -24.16 0.09
N LEU A 8 19.89 -24.95 1.16
CA LEU A 8 19.22 -24.65 2.44
C LEU A 8 19.93 -23.51 3.18
N GLU A 9 21.25 -23.39 3.02
CA GLU A 9 22.05 -22.30 3.59
C GLU A 9 21.79 -20.95 2.90
N LEU A 10 21.25 -20.96 1.68
CA LEU A 10 20.85 -19.75 0.96
C LEU A 10 19.53 -19.14 1.47
N ILE A 11 18.68 -19.93 2.16
CA ILE A 11 17.36 -19.44 2.62
C ILE A 11 17.50 -18.28 3.61
N PRO A 12 18.32 -18.36 4.68
CA PRO A 12 18.51 -17.24 5.59
C PRO A 12 19.08 -16.00 4.91
N ALA A 13 20.00 -16.17 3.95
CA ALA A 13 20.60 -15.07 3.20
C ALA A 13 19.56 -14.34 2.33
N LEU A 14 18.67 -15.08 1.66
CA LEU A 14 17.57 -14.50 0.88
C LEU A 14 16.56 -13.77 1.76
N VAL A 15 16.23 -14.31 2.94
CA VAL A 15 15.34 -13.66 3.91
C VAL A 15 15.93 -12.33 4.37
N GLU A 16 17.22 -12.29 4.68
CA GLU A 16 17.89 -11.07 5.11
C GLU A 16 17.97 -10.02 3.98
N GLN A 17 18.26 -10.45 2.75
CA GLN A 17 18.21 -9.56 1.58
C GLN A 17 16.82 -8.96 1.38
N ASN A 18 15.76 -9.76 1.51
CA ASN A 18 14.37 -9.27 1.44
C ASN A 18 14.05 -8.27 2.55
N ARG A 19 14.51 -8.50 3.78
CA ARG A 19 14.33 -7.58 4.89
C ARG A 19 14.98 -6.22 4.61
N ILE A 20 16.23 -6.23 4.13
CA ILE A 20 16.96 -5.02 3.77
C ILE A 20 16.27 -4.26 2.63
N LEU A 21 15.77 -4.99 1.61
CA LEU A 21 15.04 -4.39 0.50
C LEU A 21 13.74 -3.73 0.97
N LEU A 22 12.97 -4.39 1.84
CA LEU A 22 11.76 -3.82 2.42
C LEU A 22 12.06 -2.57 3.27
N GLU A 23 13.12 -2.59 4.08
CA GLU A 23 13.52 -1.40 4.85
C GLU A 23 13.92 -0.23 3.95
N LYS A 24 14.65 -0.49 2.86
CA LYS A 24 15.01 0.54 1.88
C LYS A 24 13.78 1.08 1.16
N LEU A 25 12.86 0.20 0.79
CA LEU A 25 11.62 0.56 0.10
C LEU A 25 10.74 1.45 0.98
N ASN A 26 10.56 1.08 2.26
CA ASN A 26 9.80 1.87 3.23
C ASN A 26 10.41 3.26 3.50
N LYS A 27 11.74 3.40 3.39
CA LYS A 27 12.42 4.70 3.50
C LYS A 27 12.21 5.59 2.26
N LEU A 28 12.09 4.98 1.08
CA LEU A 28 11.91 5.69 -0.20
C LEU A 28 10.43 6.00 -0.50
N LEU A 29 9.54 5.12 -0.05
CA LEU A 29 8.10 5.18 -0.23
C LEU A 29 7.46 5.14 1.16
N PRO A 30 7.37 6.29 1.86
CA PRO A 30 6.69 6.32 3.13
C PRO A 30 5.23 5.88 2.93
N PRO A 31 4.68 5.09 3.87
CA PRO A 31 3.36 4.51 3.70
C PRO A 31 2.31 5.60 3.49
N ILE A 32 1.40 5.35 2.54
CA ILE A 32 0.34 6.29 2.17
C ILE A 32 -0.73 6.25 3.25
N THR A 33 -0.52 6.95 4.36
CA THR A 33 -1.38 6.84 5.55
C THR A 33 -2.38 7.98 5.66
N THR A 34 -2.10 9.11 5.01
CA THR A 34 -2.92 10.31 5.09
C THR A 34 -3.71 10.56 3.81
N LYS A 35 -4.83 11.26 3.95
CA LYS A 35 -5.65 11.70 2.80
C LYS A 35 -4.86 12.58 1.82
N LYS A 36 -3.90 13.37 2.31
CA LYS A 36 -3.05 14.23 1.48
C LYS A 36 -2.13 13.38 0.60
N GLU A 37 -1.50 12.36 1.17
CA GLU A 37 -0.64 11.43 0.43
C GLU A 37 -1.45 10.62 -0.58
N VAL A 38 -2.63 10.12 -0.21
CA VAL A 38 -3.53 9.44 -1.16
C VAL A 38 -3.90 10.37 -2.32
N ALA A 39 -4.26 11.62 -2.05
CA ALA A 39 -4.61 12.59 -3.08
C ALA A 39 -3.43 12.81 -4.06
N ASN A 40 -2.22 13.00 -3.53
CA ASN A 40 -1.01 13.14 -4.32
C ASN A 40 -0.71 11.89 -5.15
N PHE A 41 -0.81 10.71 -4.54
CA PHE A 41 -0.57 9.43 -5.19
C PHE A 41 -1.55 9.16 -6.34
N LEU A 42 -2.81 9.52 -6.18
CA LEU A 42 -3.84 9.40 -7.21
C LEU A 42 -3.78 10.51 -8.27
N GLY A 43 -2.96 11.55 -8.07
CA GLY A 43 -2.95 12.73 -8.92
C GLY A 43 -4.27 13.51 -8.90
N LYS A 44 -4.94 13.55 -7.74
CA LYS A 44 -6.26 14.19 -7.54
C LYS A 44 -6.22 15.18 -6.38
N SER A 45 -7.26 16.00 -6.27
CA SER A 45 -7.44 16.88 -5.10
C SER A 45 -7.94 16.09 -3.88
N GLN A 46 -7.66 16.59 -2.67
CA GLN A 46 -8.24 16.00 -1.45
C GLN A 46 -9.79 16.03 -1.46
N SER A 47 -10.39 17.03 -2.11
CA SER A 47 -11.84 17.12 -2.31
C SER A 47 -12.36 15.98 -3.19
N THR A 48 -11.62 15.63 -4.25
CA THR A 48 -11.92 14.46 -5.08
C THR A 48 -11.84 13.16 -4.28
N VAL A 49 -10.84 13.01 -3.40
CA VAL A 49 -10.74 11.84 -2.51
C VAL A 49 -11.94 11.77 -1.55
N ASN A 50 -12.36 12.90 -0.97
CA ASN A 50 -13.59 12.94 -0.17
C ASN A 50 -14.81 12.52 -0.99
N ARG A 51 -14.91 12.98 -2.25
CA ARG A 51 -15.98 12.59 -3.18
C ARG A 51 -15.95 11.09 -3.46
N TYR A 52 -14.80 10.48 -3.68
CA TYR A 52 -14.69 9.03 -3.85
C TYR A 52 -15.14 8.25 -2.63
N ILE A 53 -14.87 8.77 -1.42
CA ILE A 53 -15.38 8.18 -0.18
C ILE A 53 -16.91 8.31 -0.09
N GLN A 54 -17.45 9.49 -0.44
CA GLN A 54 -18.90 9.75 -0.43
C GLN A 54 -19.65 8.89 -1.45
N LEU A 55 -19.09 8.73 -2.66
CA LEU A 55 -19.64 7.93 -3.75
C LEU A 55 -19.38 6.42 -3.59
N ARG A 56 -18.80 5.98 -2.46
CA ARG A 56 -18.46 4.57 -2.18
C ARG A 56 -17.47 3.92 -3.14
N TYR A 57 -16.70 4.73 -3.87
CA TYR A 57 -15.57 4.26 -4.67
C TYR A 57 -14.40 3.87 -3.78
N LEU A 58 -14.13 4.68 -2.75
CA LEU A 58 -13.28 4.29 -1.64
C LEU A 58 -14.17 3.82 -0.48
N ILE A 59 -14.02 2.54 -0.16
CA ILE A 59 -14.87 1.81 0.80
C ILE A 59 -14.13 1.64 2.14
N GLU A 60 -14.79 2.01 3.24
CA GLU A 60 -14.32 1.77 4.60
C GLU A 60 -14.24 0.26 4.88
N GLY A 61 -13.14 -0.20 5.47
CA GLY A 61 -12.85 -1.62 5.67
C GLY A 61 -12.12 -2.30 4.50
N LYS A 62 -12.10 -1.67 3.31
CA LYS A 62 -11.36 -2.17 2.13
C LYS A 62 -10.20 -1.26 1.73
N HIS A 63 -10.44 0.06 1.68
CA HIS A 63 -9.45 1.03 1.21
C HIS A 63 -8.92 1.92 2.35
N PHE A 64 -9.67 2.04 3.43
CA PHE A 64 -9.27 2.79 4.63
C PHE A 64 -10.04 2.30 5.86
N TYR A 65 -9.51 2.59 7.04
CA TYR A 65 -10.21 2.40 8.32
C TYR A 65 -10.47 3.74 9.00
N ARG A 66 -11.55 3.83 9.78
CA ARG A 66 -11.82 4.98 10.65
C ARG A 66 -11.72 4.60 12.13
N LYS A 67 -11.40 5.60 12.93
CA LYS A 67 -11.51 5.57 14.40
C LYS A 67 -12.11 6.89 14.86
N ASN A 68 -13.19 6.83 15.64
CA ASN A 68 -13.90 8.01 16.16
C ASN A 68 -14.30 9.01 15.06
N GLY A 69 -14.81 8.52 13.93
CA GLY A 69 -15.25 9.35 12.80
C GLY A 69 -14.13 9.96 11.94
N LYS A 70 -12.85 9.77 12.31
CA LYS A 70 -11.69 10.21 11.53
C LYS A 70 -11.05 9.03 10.81
N ILE A 71 -10.52 9.28 9.60
CA ILE A 71 -9.72 8.26 8.90
C ILE A 71 -8.45 8.01 9.72
N LEU A 72 -8.26 6.75 10.10
CA LEU A 72 -7.10 6.29 10.86
C LEU A 72 -5.94 6.03 9.91
N VAL A 73 -6.20 5.28 8.84
CA VAL A 73 -5.18 4.83 7.89
C VAL A 73 -5.82 4.43 6.57
N PHE A 74 -5.08 4.62 5.47
CA PHE A 74 -5.41 4.05 4.16
C PHE A 74 -4.62 2.77 3.92
N ILE A 75 -5.24 1.83 3.21
CA ILE A 75 -4.63 0.54 2.86
C ILE A 75 -3.94 0.70 1.51
N GLU A 76 -2.62 0.70 1.51
CA GLU A 76 -1.79 1.05 0.35
C GLU A 76 -2.05 0.17 -0.88
N ASP A 77 -2.11 -1.14 -0.70
CA ASP A 77 -2.39 -2.08 -1.79
C ASP A 77 -3.74 -1.81 -2.45
N ALA A 78 -4.78 -1.57 -1.63
CA ALA A 78 -6.12 -1.27 -2.12
C ALA A 78 -6.18 0.09 -2.83
N ILE A 79 -5.43 1.09 -2.35
CA ILE A 79 -5.32 2.39 -3.03
C ILE A 79 -4.56 2.28 -4.35
N THR A 80 -3.55 1.41 -4.42
CA THR A 80 -2.82 1.10 -5.66
C THR A 80 -3.72 0.41 -6.68
N GLU A 81 -4.49 -0.59 -6.24
CA GLU A 81 -5.49 -1.25 -7.07
C GLU A 81 -6.52 -0.24 -7.60
N PHE A 82 -7.04 0.61 -6.72
CA PHE A 82 -7.99 1.66 -7.07
C PHE A 82 -7.44 2.63 -8.13
N ARG A 83 -6.17 3.05 -8.00
CA ARG A 83 -5.50 3.89 -9.00
C ARG A 83 -5.45 3.22 -10.37
N ASN A 84 -5.15 1.93 -10.40
CA ASN A 84 -5.11 1.16 -11.64
C ASN A 84 -6.50 1.06 -12.29
N GLN A 85 -7.56 0.93 -11.48
CA GLN A 85 -8.94 0.93 -11.98
C GLN A 85 -9.34 2.31 -12.51
N LEU A 86 -8.98 3.40 -11.82
CA LEU A 86 -9.20 4.78 -12.29
C LEU A 86 -8.54 5.05 -13.63
N ASN A 87 -7.28 4.64 -13.81
CA ASN A 87 -6.55 4.83 -15.06
C ASN A 87 -7.17 4.05 -16.23
N LYS A 88 -7.91 2.98 -15.93
CA LYS A 88 -8.66 2.18 -16.92
C LYS A 88 -10.10 2.68 -17.12
N GLY A 89 -10.54 3.72 -16.42
CA GLY A 89 -11.90 4.24 -16.49
C GLY A 89 -12.96 3.30 -15.91
N LEU A 90 -12.58 2.42 -14.98
CA LEU A 90 -13.45 1.39 -14.40
C LEU A 90 -14.21 1.85 -13.14
N VAL A 91 -14.00 3.10 -12.72
CA VAL A 91 -14.58 3.71 -11.51
C VAL A 91 -15.16 5.08 -11.84
#